data_AF-A0A7I7W5L0-F1
#
_entry.id   AF-A0A7I7W5L0-F1
#
_cell.length_a   1.000
_cell.length_b   1.000
_cell.length_c   1.000
_cell.angle_alpha   90.00
_cell.angle_beta   90.00
_cell.angle_gamma   90.00
#
_symmetry.space_group_name_H-M   'P 1'
#
loop_
_entity.id
_entity.type
_entity.pdbx_description
1 polymer ?
#
loop_
_entity_poly.entity_id
_entity_poly.type
_entity_poly.pdbx_seq_one_letter_code
_entity_poly.pdbx_strand_id
1 'polypeptide(L)'
;MELNRPFTTVTPTLDGDVLTVLATYEGTFTTGQIHRILKNFSEEGIRKVLSRLALQGVVHADRVGNAFAYRLNAEHLAAEPILALAKLTNTFLARLELELSNWERPPKYAAVFGSAVRGTMTVHSDVDLFLVEDDKTPQPLWTRQVNELAATVSKWTGNDARVVEYTIAELRDARGEPMVHDVLDHGLTVAGSRAWLLKEIRQTSRERESR
;
A
#
# COMPACT_ATOMS: atom_id res chain seq x y z
N MET A 1 -10.20 5.19 -2.94
CA MET A 1 -9.10 4.97 -3.90
C MET A 1 -8.66 3.49 -3.91
N GLU A 2 -7.97 3.03 -4.96
CA GLU A 2 -7.35 1.69 -5.01
C GLU A 2 -5.83 1.77 -4.72
N LEU A 3 -5.40 1.37 -3.52
CA LEU A 3 -3.99 1.46 -3.10
C LEU A 3 -3.05 0.53 -3.88
N ASN A 4 -3.57 -0.54 -4.47
CA ASN A 4 -2.85 -1.47 -5.34
C ASN A 4 -2.75 -0.97 -6.80
N ARG A 5 -3.53 0.06 -7.19
CA ARG A 5 -3.53 0.64 -8.54
C ARG A 5 -3.68 2.16 -8.45
N PRO A 6 -2.67 2.88 -7.92
CA PRO A 6 -2.84 4.26 -7.47
C PRO A 6 -3.28 5.24 -8.57
N PHE A 7 -2.88 5.00 -9.83
CA PHE A 7 -3.29 5.83 -10.97
C PHE A 7 -4.80 5.82 -11.25
N THR A 8 -5.53 4.77 -10.87
CA THR A 8 -6.99 4.70 -11.13
C THR A 8 -7.76 5.80 -10.40
N THR A 9 -7.15 6.40 -9.36
CA THR A 9 -7.67 7.57 -8.64
C THR A 9 -7.93 8.76 -9.56
N VAL A 10 -7.12 8.95 -10.61
CA VAL A 10 -7.22 10.11 -11.53
C VAL A 10 -7.35 9.71 -13.00
N THR A 11 -6.91 8.50 -13.35
CA THR A 11 -6.92 7.99 -14.73
C THR A 11 -7.24 6.50 -14.71
N PRO A 12 -8.53 6.12 -14.67
CA PRO A 12 -8.99 4.72 -14.62
C PRO A 12 -8.95 4.05 -16.01
N THR A 13 -7.89 4.26 -16.77
CA THR A 13 -7.68 3.71 -18.11
C THR A 13 -6.31 3.04 -18.21
N LEU A 14 -6.07 2.33 -19.32
CA LEU A 14 -4.79 1.66 -19.60
C LEU A 14 -3.57 2.60 -19.54
N ASP A 15 -3.78 3.90 -19.76
CA ASP A 15 -2.77 4.94 -19.52
C ASP A 15 -2.14 4.84 -18.13
N GLY A 16 -2.99 4.77 -17.11
CA GLY A 16 -2.58 4.75 -15.72
C GLY A 16 -1.73 3.51 -15.43
N ASP A 17 -2.13 2.36 -15.95
CA ASP A 17 -1.38 1.11 -15.77
C ASP A 17 -0.03 1.14 -16.49
N VAL A 18 0.02 1.65 -17.73
CA VAL A 18 1.28 1.79 -18.49
C VAL A 18 2.22 2.78 -17.80
N LEU A 19 1.71 3.92 -17.36
CA LEU A 19 2.47 4.92 -16.60
C LEU A 19 2.96 4.34 -15.27
N THR A 20 2.15 3.57 -14.56
CA THR A 20 2.55 2.88 -13.33
C THR A 20 3.77 1.99 -13.57
N VAL A 21 3.76 1.18 -14.63
CA VAL A 21 4.90 0.31 -14.98
C VAL A 21 6.15 1.15 -15.26
N LEU A 22 6.04 2.17 -16.12
CA LEU A 22 7.18 3.00 -16.52
C LEU A 22 7.72 3.89 -15.38
N ALA A 23 6.88 4.25 -14.41
CA ALA A 23 7.24 5.10 -13.27
C ALA A 23 7.76 4.31 -12.06
N THR A 24 7.36 3.04 -11.90
CA THR A 24 7.78 2.20 -10.77
C THR A 24 9.18 1.65 -10.97
N TYR A 25 9.54 1.32 -12.21
CA TYR A 25 10.82 0.69 -12.54
C TYR A 25 11.66 1.63 -13.38
N GLU A 26 12.82 2.02 -12.85
CA GLU A 26 13.81 2.76 -13.62
C GLU A 26 14.40 1.84 -14.70
N GLY A 27 14.00 2.06 -15.96
CA GLY A 27 14.48 1.24 -17.06
C GLY A 27 13.72 1.42 -18.37
N THR A 28 14.19 0.70 -19.38
CA THR A 28 13.56 0.64 -20.70
C THR A 28 12.78 -0.66 -20.86
N PHE A 29 11.58 -0.55 -21.41
CA PHE A 29 10.66 -1.66 -21.60
C PHE A 29 10.21 -1.77 -23.04
N THR A 30 10.18 -2.99 -23.57
CA THR A 30 9.45 -3.30 -24.80
C THR A 30 7.95 -3.42 -24.53
N THR A 31 7.11 -3.23 -25.55
CA THR A 31 5.66 -3.44 -25.45
C THR A 31 5.32 -4.83 -24.90
N GLY A 32 6.05 -5.87 -25.35
CA GLY A 32 5.87 -7.24 -24.88
C GLY A 32 6.22 -7.44 -23.41
N GLN A 33 7.24 -6.74 -22.88
CA GLN A 33 7.55 -6.78 -21.44
C GLN A 33 6.45 -6.13 -20.61
N ILE A 34 5.91 -4.98 -21.06
CA ILE A 34 4.79 -4.32 -20.39
C ILE A 34 3.55 -5.22 -20.43
N HIS A 35 3.26 -5.87 -21.56
CA HIS A 35 2.14 -6.80 -21.69
C HIS A 35 2.24 -8.01 -20.74
N ARG A 36 3.45 -8.53 -20.48
CA ARG A 36 3.65 -9.61 -19.49
C ARG A 36 3.31 -9.19 -18.07
N ILE A 37 3.45 -7.89 -17.75
CA ILE A 37 3.06 -7.31 -16.46
C ILE A 37 1.54 -7.05 -16.48
N LEU A 38 1.04 -6.44 -17.54
CA LEU A 38 -0.35 -6.01 -17.72
C LEU A 38 -1.17 -7.04 -18.51
N LYS A 39 -1.20 -8.30 -18.05
CA LYS A 39 -1.79 -9.45 -18.76
C LYS A 39 -3.28 -9.33 -19.10
N ASN A 40 -3.99 -8.41 -18.45
CA ASN A 40 -5.42 -8.18 -18.65
C ASN A 40 -5.72 -7.29 -19.87
N PHE A 41 -4.69 -6.75 -20.54
CA PHE A 41 -4.84 -5.87 -21.70
C PHE A 41 -4.18 -6.46 -22.93
N SER A 42 -4.63 -6.07 -24.13
CA SER A 42 -3.99 -6.51 -25.36
C SER A 42 -2.67 -5.78 -25.61
N GLU A 43 -1.70 -6.47 -26.21
CA GLU A 43 -0.43 -5.85 -26.62
C GLU A 43 -0.65 -4.66 -27.57
N GLU A 44 -1.65 -4.74 -28.45
CA GLU A 44 -2.00 -3.65 -29.37
C GLU A 44 -2.57 -2.42 -28.62
N GLY A 45 -3.38 -2.64 -27.59
CA GLY A 45 -3.85 -1.55 -26.73
C GLY A 45 -2.69 -0.84 -26.04
N ILE A 46 -1.75 -1.60 -25.49
CA ILE A 46 -0.53 -1.07 -24.85
C ILE A 46 0.30 -0.29 -25.87
N ARG A 47 0.50 -0.83 -27.08
CA ARG A 47 1.23 -0.16 -28.16
C ARG A 47 0.61 1.19 -28.52
N LYS A 48 -0.72 1.28 -28.63
CA LYS A 48 -1.42 2.54 -28.91
C LYS A 48 -1.23 3.57 -27.81
N VAL A 49 -1.30 3.15 -26.54
CA VAL A 49 -1.04 4.03 -25.39
C VAL A 49 0.41 4.54 -25.40
N LEU A 50 1.38 3.65 -25.57
CA LEU A 50 2.80 4.03 -25.63
C LEU A 50 3.09 5.00 -26.78
N SER A 51 2.56 4.76 -27.97
CA SER A 51 2.70 5.68 -29.11
C SER A 51 2.11 7.05 -28.82
N ARG A 52 0.94 7.13 -28.17
CA ARG A 52 0.33 8.41 -27.78
C ARG A 52 1.14 9.12 -26.69
N LEU A 53 1.59 8.42 -25.66
CA LEU A 53 2.42 9.00 -24.60
C LEU A 53 3.77 9.49 -25.15
N ALA A 54 4.33 8.79 -26.15
CA ALA A 54 5.53 9.21 -26.85
C ALA A 54 5.30 10.44 -27.72
N LEU A 55 4.15 10.53 -28.41
CA LEU A 55 3.76 11.73 -29.16
C LEU A 55 3.64 12.97 -28.25
N GLN A 56 3.21 12.79 -27.00
CA GLN A 56 3.15 13.86 -25.99
C GLN A 56 4.50 14.15 -25.33
N GLY A 57 5.54 13.35 -25.58
CA GLY A 57 6.86 13.52 -24.97
C GLY A 57 6.99 13.04 -23.52
N VAL A 58 5.93 12.47 -22.93
CA VAL A 58 5.94 11.91 -21.57
C VAL A 58 6.76 10.62 -21.51
N VAL A 59 6.84 9.90 -22.63
CA VAL A 59 7.58 8.64 -22.77
C VAL A 59 8.57 8.78 -23.92
N HIS A 60 9.82 8.37 -23.74
CA HIS A 60 10.74 8.21 -24.86
C HIS A 60 10.48 6.87 -25.55
N ALA A 61 10.62 6.85 -26.87
CA ALA A 61 10.52 5.66 -27.69
C ALA A 61 11.77 5.53 -28.57
N ASP A 62 12.66 4.64 -28.17
CA ASP A 62 13.93 4.38 -28.86
C ASP A 62 13.82 3.10 -29.66
N ARG A 63 14.28 3.11 -30.92
CA ARG A 63 14.29 1.89 -31.74
C ARG A 63 15.50 1.03 -31.39
N VAL A 64 15.26 -0.21 -30.95
CA VAL A 64 16.28 -1.21 -30.63
C VAL A 64 16.06 -2.41 -31.55
N GLY A 65 16.85 -2.47 -32.64
CA GLY A 65 16.68 -3.45 -33.71
C GLY A 65 15.30 -3.32 -34.39
N ASN A 66 14.49 -4.38 -34.29
CA ASN A 66 13.13 -4.43 -34.84
C ASN A 66 12.03 -4.07 -33.84
N ALA A 67 12.39 -3.73 -32.59
CA ALA A 67 11.44 -3.37 -31.54
C ALA A 67 11.64 -1.92 -31.07
N PHE A 68 10.63 -1.38 -30.40
CA PHE A 68 10.75 -0.14 -29.64
C PHE A 68 10.97 -0.44 -28.17
N ALA A 69 11.85 0.33 -27.55
CA ALA A 69 12.08 0.40 -26.13
C ALA A 69 11.51 1.72 -25.62
N TYR A 70 10.74 1.64 -24.53
CA TYR A 70 10.01 2.76 -23.95
C TYR A 70 10.48 3.01 -22.52
N ARG A 71 10.67 4.28 -22.17
CA ARG A 71 11.00 4.71 -20.80
C ARG A 71 10.28 6.01 -20.48
N LEU A 72 9.97 6.24 -19.20
CA LEU A 72 9.48 7.54 -18.76
C LEU A 72 10.51 8.63 -19.11
N ASN A 73 10.04 9.75 -19.65
CA ASN A 73 10.86 10.95 -19.81
C ASN A 73 10.93 11.68 -18.47
N ALA A 74 12.02 11.50 -17.73
CA ALA A 74 12.23 12.12 -16.41
C ALA A 74 12.36 13.66 -16.47
N GLU A 75 12.67 14.24 -17.64
CA GLU A 75 12.80 15.68 -17.84
C GLU A 75 11.47 16.36 -18.20
N HIS A 76 10.44 15.58 -18.53
CA HIS A 76 9.12 16.11 -18.86
C HIS A 76 8.49 16.77 -17.62
N LEU A 77 7.82 17.92 -17.78
CA LEU A 77 7.16 18.62 -16.65
C LEU A 77 6.13 17.76 -15.89
N ALA A 78 5.53 16.78 -16.57
CA ALA A 78 4.60 15.84 -15.96
C ALA A 78 5.27 14.66 -15.23
N ALA A 79 6.60 14.48 -15.34
CA ALA A 79 7.30 13.33 -14.80
C ALA A 79 7.19 13.23 -13.28
N GLU A 80 7.43 14.35 -12.57
CA GLU A 80 7.32 14.38 -11.11
C GLU A 80 5.89 14.07 -10.62
N PRO A 81 4.81 14.69 -11.16
CA PRO A 81 3.44 14.28 -10.84
C PRO A 81 3.14 12.80 -11.11
N ILE A 82 3.62 12.25 -12.23
CA ILE A 82 3.44 10.84 -12.59
C ILE A 82 4.14 9.93 -11.57
N LEU A 83 5.38 10.25 -11.19
CA LEU A 83 6.14 9.52 -10.17
C LEU A 83 5.46 9.62 -8.79
N ALA A 84 4.93 10.78 -8.44
CA ALA A 84 4.18 10.98 -7.21
C ALA A 84 2.91 10.14 -7.17
N LEU A 85 2.15 10.10 -8.28
CA LEU A 85 0.98 9.23 -8.43
C LEU A 85 1.36 7.75 -8.31
N ALA A 86 2.44 7.31 -8.96
CA ALA A 86 2.94 5.95 -8.86
C ALA A 86 3.30 5.55 -7.42
N LYS A 87 3.75 6.52 -6.61
CA LYS A 87 4.19 6.34 -5.22
C LYS A 87 3.12 6.65 -4.17
N LEU A 88 1.85 6.81 -4.54
CA LEU A 88 0.78 7.16 -3.60
C LEU A 88 0.66 6.16 -2.43
N THR A 89 0.84 4.86 -2.69
CA THR A 89 0.80 3.82 -1.64
C THR A 89 1.92 4.01 -0.62
N ASN A 90 3.15 4.27 -1.09
CA ASN A 90 4.29 4.56 -0.21
C ASN A 90 4.07 5.87 0.56
N THR A 91 3.48 6.87 -0.09
CA THR A 91 3.13 8.16 0.52
C THR A 91 2.09 7.97 1.62
N PHE A 92 1.08 7.12 1.38
CA PHE A 92 0.07 6.78 2.36
C PHE A 92 0.67 6.09 3.59
N LEU A 93 1.53 5.09 3.40
CA LEU A 93 2.21 4.41 4.51
C LEU A 93 3.11 5.35 5.32
N ALA A 94 3.90 6.19 4.64
CA ALA A 94 4.75 7.18 5.30
C ALA A 94 3.94 8.22 6.09
N ARG A 95 2.77 8.62 5.57
CA ARG A 95 1.85 9.52 6.30
C ARG A 95 1.22 8.84 7.51
N LEU A 96 0.85 7.57 7.42
CA LEU A 96 0.39 6.78 8.56
C LEU A 96 1.45 6.68 9.65
N GLU A 97 2.70 6.35 9.28
CA GLU A 97 3.83 6.28 10.21
C GLU A 97 4.02 7.61 10.95
N LEU A 98 4.04 8.72 10.20
CA LEU A 98 4.17 10.06 10.78
C LEU A 98 3.02 10.39 11.72
N GLU A 99 1.78 10.15 11.31
CA GLU A 99 0.58 10.41 12.12
C GLU A 99 0.60 9.64 13.43
N LEU A 100 0.87 8.33 13.37
CA LEU A 100 0.96 7.46 14.55
C LEU A 100 2.12 7.86 15.47
N SER A 101 3.24 8.35 14.92
CA SER A 101 4.37 8.83 15.71
C SER A 101 4.09 10.13 16.48
N ASN A 102 3.13 10.93 16.00
CA ASN A 102 2.72 12.19 16.61
C ASN A 102 1.62 12.02 17.68
N TRP A 103 1.12 10.80 17.88
CA TRP A 103 0.16 10.51 18.94
C TRP A 103 0.74 10.79 20.33
N GLU A 104 -0.10 11.26 21.25
CA GLU A 104 0.28 11.47 22.64
C GLU A 104 0.72 10.15 23.30
N ARG A 105 0.01 9.06 22.95
CA ARG A 105 0.37 7.69 23.28
C ARG A 105 0.34 6.84 22.01
N PRO A 106 1.49 6.64 21.32
CA PRO A 106 1.57 5.80 20.14
C PRO A 106 1.22 4.34 20.45
N PRO A 107 0.69 3.58 19.47
CA PRO A 107 0.44 2.16 19.62
C PRO A 107 1.76 1.40 19.84
N LYS A 108 1.70 0.24 20.51
CA LYS A 108 2.83 -0.70 20.57
C LYS A 108 3.19 -1.26 19.20
N TYR A 109 2.16 -1.49 18.39
CA TYR A 109 2.30 -1.97 17.02
C TYR A 109 1.13 -1.50 16.18
N ALA A 110 1.40 -1.16 14.93
CA ALA A 110 0.35 -0.94 13.94
C ALA A 110 0.75 -1.49 12.58
N ALA A 111 -0.23 -1.99 11.83
CA ALA A 111 -0.05 -2.44 10.46
C ALA A 111 -1.27 -2.18 9.59
N VAL A 112 -1.03 -1.94 8.29
CA VAL A 112 -2.08 -2.04 7.26
C VAL A 112 -2.17 -3.50 6.81
N PHE A 113 -3.38 -4.03 6.66
CA PHE A 113 -3.60 -5.41 6.23
C PHE A 113 -4.80 -5.54 5.29
N GLY A 114 -5.25 -6.78 5.01
CA GLY A 114 -6.43 -7.01 4.20
C GLY A 114 -6.25 -6.70 2.72
N SER A 115 -7.32 -6.23 2.08
CA SER A 115 -7.42 -6.11 0.61
C SER A 115 -6.40 -5.15 0.00
N ALA A 116 -6.04 -4.10 0.74
CA ALA A 116 -5.03 -3.12 0.35
C ALA A 116 -3.66 -3.76 0.11
N VAL A 117 -3.27 -4.71 0.96
CA VAL A 117 -1.97 -5.37 0.90
C VAL A 117 -1.98 -6.60 0.01
N ARG A 118 -3.11 -7.31 -0.04
CA ARG A 118 -3.29 -8.48 -0.92
C ARG A 118 -3.40 -8.12 -2.41
N GLY A 119 -3.43 -6.83 -2.75
CA GLY A 119 -3.51 -6.38 -4.13
C GLY A 119 -4.90 -6.55 -4.75
N THR A 120 -5.94 -6.75 -3.93
CA THR A 120 -7.33 -7.01 -4.36
C THR A 120 -8.28 -5.88 -3.98
N MET A 121 -7.75 -4.72 -3.58
CA MET A 121 -8.54 -3.56 -3.21
C MET A 121 -9.30 -3.01 -4.43
N THR A 122 -10.52 -2.54 -4.18
CA THR A 122 -11.38 -1.88 -5.15
C THR A 122 -11.80 -0.51 -4.61
N VAL A 123 -12.45 0.32 -5.42
CA VAL A 123 -13.02 1.61 -4.96
C VAL A 123 -14.05 1.50 -3.83
N HIS A 124 -14.61 0.31 -3.58
CA HIS A 124 -15.57 0.05 -2.51
C HIS A 124 -14.95 -0.69 -1.32
N SER A 125 -13.63 -0.88 -1.32
CA SER A 125 -12.93 -1.58 -0.25
C SER A 125 -12.55 -0.61 0.87
N ASP A 126 -12.68 -1.10 2.11
CA ASP A 126 -12.18 -0.40 3.29
C ASP A 126 -10.65 -0.44 3.36
N VAL A 127 -10.07 0.46 4.16
CA VAL A 127 -8.67 0.40 4.57
C VAL A 127 -8.59 -0.22 5.95
N ASP A 128 -8.13 -1.46 6.01
CA ASP A 128 -8.00 -2.23 7.26
C ASP A 128 -6.70 -1.88 8.00
N LEU A 129 -6.85 -1.42 9.24
CA LEU A 129 -5.75 -1.05 10.13
C LEU A 129 -5.79 -1.92 11.39
N PHE A 130 -4.66 -2.52 11.72
CA PHE A 130 -4.47 -3.34 12.91
C PHE A 130 -3.65 -2.55 13.92
N LEU A 131 -4.19 -2.29 15.10
CA LEU A 131 -3.54 -1.51 16.15
C LEU A 131 -3.45 -2.32 17.44
N VAL A 132 -2.29 -2.28 18.08
CA VAL A 132 -2.08 -2.85 19.41
C VAL A 132 -1.79 -1.72 20.39
N GLU A 133 -2.64 -1.57 21.40
CA GLU A 133 -2.48 -0.52 22.41
C GLU A 133 -1.33 -0.79 23.37
N ASP A 134 -0.82 0.29 23.98
CA ASP A 134 0.06 0.21 25.14
C ASP A 134 -0.79 0.15 26.40
N ASP A 135 -0.61 -0.88 27.23
CA ASP A 135 -1.34 -1.12 28.50
C ASP A 135 -1.39 0.11 29.44
N LYS A 136 -0.47 1.07 29.27
CA LYS A 136 -0.41 2.30 30.07
C LYS A 136 -1.25 3.45 29.51
N THR A 137 -1.89 3.26 28.36
CA THR A 137 -2.67 4.30 27.69
C THR A 137 -4.06 4.39 28.32
N PRO A 138 -4.50 5.58 28.77
CA PRO A 138 -5.87 5.73 29.25
C PRO A 138 -6.89 5.47 28.14
N GLN A 139 -7.91 4.63 28.40
CA GLN A 139 -8.91 4.25 27.40
C GLN A 139 -9.57 5.43 26.66
N PRO A 140 -9.98 6.53 27.34
CA PRO A 140 -10.59 7.66 26.63
C PRO A 140 -9.63 8.34 25.65
N LEU A 141 -8.33 8.37 25.95
CA LEU A 141 -7.31 8.92 25.06
C LEU A 141 -7.12 8.01 23.85
N TRP A 142 -7.00 6.70 24.07
CA TRP A 142 -6.86 5.71 23.01
C TRP A 142 -8.03 5.77 22.02
N THR A 143 -9.26 5.69 22.50
CA THR A 143 -10.47 5.76 21.66
C THR A 143 -10.53 7.06 20.86
N ARG A 144 -10.15 8.20 21.45
CA ARG A 144 -10.09 9.47 20.72
C ARG A 144 -9.08 9.40 19.57
N GLN A 145 -7.85 8.97 19.85
CA GLN A 145 -6.78 8.89 18.86
C GLN A 145 -7.14 7.94 17.70
N VAL A 146 -7.72 6.77 18.02
CA VAL A 146 -8.19 5.79 17.02
C VAL A 146 -9.27 6.39 16.11
N ASN A 147 -10.27 7.05 16.69
CA ASN A 147 -11.33 7.70 15.92
C ASN A 147 -10.80 8.84 15.02
N GLU A 148 -9.86 9.63 15.53
CA GLU A 148 -9.21 10.70 14.76
C GLU A 148 -8.39 10.15 13.59
N LEU A 149 -7.66 9.04 13.81
CA LEU A 149 -6.93 8.34 12.74
C LEU A 149 -7.87 7.76 11.70
N ALA A 150 -8.94 7.08 12.09
CA ALA A 150 -9.91 6.53 11.15
C ALA A 150 -10.49 7.64 10.25
N ALA A 151 -10.93 8.75 10.86
CA ALA A 151 -11.43 9.91 10.11
C ALA A 151 -10.37 10.54 9.19
N THR A 152 -9.12 10.57 9.63
CA THR A 152 -8.00 11.13 8.85
C THR A 152 -7.64 10.25 7.65
N VAL A 153 -7.58 8.93 7.84
CA VAL A 153 -7.33 7.96 6.76
C VAL A 153 -8.45 7.98 5.73
N SER A 154 -9.71 8.09 6.17
CA SER A 154 -10.84 8.28 5.27
C SER A 154 -10.73 9.57 4.45
N LYS A 155 -10.31 10.67 5.07
CA LYS A 155 -10.08 11.95 4.35
C LYS A 155 -8.94 11.83 3.32
N TRP A 156 -7.89 11.09 3.61
CA TRP A 156 -6.75 10.94 2.70
C TRP A 156 -7.05 10.06 1.50
N THR A 157 -7.81 8.98 1.70
CA THR A 157 -7.95 7.91 0.71
C THR A 157 -9.32 7.89 0.02
N GLY A 158 -10.32 8.53 0.64
CA GLY A 158 -11.72 8.46 0.24
C GLY A 158 -12.37 7.10 0.51
N ASN A 159 -11.70 6.18 1.21
CA ASN A 159 -12.25 4.88 1.63
C ASN A 159 -12.53 4.91 3.14
N ASP A 160 -13.49 4.12 3.62
CA ASP A 160 -13.70 3.99 5.06
C ASP A 160 -12.51 3.28 5.72
N ALA A 161 -12.02 3.82 6.83
CA ALA A 161 -10.95 3.22 7.60
C ALA A 161 -11.55 2.30 8.66
N ARG A 162 -11.21 1.01 8.59
CA ARG A 162 -11.64 0.02 9.56
C ARG A 162 -10.48 -0.32 10.49
N VAL A 163 -10.58 0.14 11.73
CA VAL A 163 -9.57 -0.14 12.76
C VAL A 163 -9.97 -1.37 13.56
N VAL A 164 -9.05 -2.32 13.70
CA VAL A 164 -9.13 -3.43 14.63
C VAL A 164 -8.13 -3.21 15.74
N GLU A 165 -8.63 -3.20 16.97
CA GLU A 165 -7.89 -2.85 18.17
C GLU A 165 -7.62 -4.11 19.00
N TYR A 166 -6.42 -4.22 19.55
CA TYR A 166 -6.02 -5.27 20.47
C TYR A 166 -5.25 -4.69 21.64
N THR A 167 -5.50 -5.18 22.84
CA THR A 167 -4.52 -5.12 23.93
C THR A 167 -3.39 -6.13 23.69
N ILE A 168 -2.26 -5.98 24.38
CA ILE A 168 -1.18 -6.98 24.32
C ILE A 168 -1.67 -8.36 24.78
N ALA A 169 -2.56 -8.39 25.77
CA ALA A 169 -3.15 -9.63 26.28
C ALA A 169 -4.06 -10.30 25.24
N GLU A 170 -4.99 -9.55 24.66
CA GLU A 170 -5.90 -10.06 23.62
C GLU A 170 -5.13 -10.56 22.39
N LEU A 171 -4.07 -9.85 21.97
CA LEU A 171 -3.21 -10.28 20.88
C LEU A 171 -2.61 -11.67 21.12
N ARG A 172 -2.17 -11.95 22.35
CA ARG A 172 -1.58 -13.25 22.73
C ARG A 172 -2.61 -14.38 22.69
N ASP A 173 -3.86 -14.08 23.02
CA ASP A 173 -4.96 -15.03 22.99
C ASP A 173 -5.49 -15.27 21.56
N ALA A 174 -5.54 -14.22 20.74
CA ALA A 174 -6.04 -14.21 19.36
C ALA A 174 -5.08 -14.80 18.31
N ARG A 175 -3.97 -15.44 18.71
CA ARG A 175 -2.93 -15.95 17.79
C ARG A 175 -3.42 -16.85 16.65
N GLY A 176 -4.53 -17.57 16.88
CA GLY A 176 -5.12 -18.51 15.93
C GLY A 176 -6.22 -17.89 15.06
N GLU A 177 -6.52 -16.61 15.29
CA GLU A 177 -7.54 -15.91 14.52
C GLU A 177 -7.01 -15.65 13.10
N PRO A 178 -7.82 -15.91 12.06
CA PRO A 178 -7.41 -15.70 10.67
C PRO A 178 -6.89 -14.29 10.38
N MET A 179 -7.38 -13.27 11.08
CA MET A 179 -6.91 -11.89 10.87
C MET A 179 -5.50 -11.65 11.42
N VAL A 180 -5.15 -12.24 12.57
CA VAL A 180 -3.81 -12.12 13.14
C VAL A 180 -2.80 -12.83 12.23
N HIS A 181 -3.19 -13.96 11.65
CA HIS A 181 -2.41 -14.64 10.61
C HIS A 181 -2.24 -13.77 9.34
N ASP A 182 -3.29 -13.09 8.87
CA ASP A 182 -3.17 -12.18 7.72
C ASP A 182 -2.18 -11.03 7.99
N VAL A 183 -2.23 -10.44 9.18
CA VAL A 183 -1.28 -9.40 9.60
C VAL A 183 0.14 -9.98 9.69
N LEU A 184 0.29 -11.20 10.18
CA LEU A 184 1.57 -11.89 10.30
C LEU A 184 2.18 -12.31 8.97
N ASP A 185 1.37 -12.62 7.96
CA ASP A 185 1.87 -13.07 6.66
C ASP A 185 2.07 -11.89 5.72
N HIS A 186 1.09 -10.98 5.68
CA HIS A 186 1.02 -9.92 4.68
C HIS A 186 1.11 -8.52 5.26
N GLY A 187 0.80 -8.30 6.55
CA GLY A 187 0.69 -6.96 7.13
C GLY A 187 1.92 -6.07 6.91
N LEU A 188 1.66 -4.82 6.52
CA LEU A 188 2.66 -3.75 6.35
C LEU A 188 2.75 -2.95 7.64
N THR A 189 3.83 -3.15 8.39
CA THR A 189 4.07 -2.44 9.66
C THR A 189 4.23 -0.94 9.43
N VAL A 190 3.46 -0.13 10.18
CA VAL A 190 3.50 1.35 10.18
C VAL A 190 3.73 1.95 11.57
N ALA A 191 3.80 1.12 12.63
CA ALA A 191 4.33 1.52 13.94
C ALA A 191 4.87 0.31 14.70
N GLY A 192 5.86 0.53 15.56
CA GLY A 192 6.51 -0.54 16.32
C GLY A 192 7.45 -1.39 15.44
N SER A 193 7.50 -2.70 15.69
CA SER A 193 8.31 -3.60 14.85
C SER A 193 7.66 -4.97 14.66
N ARG A 194 7.84 -5.55 13.48
CA ARG A 194 7.40 -6.93 13.20
C ARG A 194 8.07 -7.96 14.11
N ALA A 195 9.32 -7.71 14.52
CA ALA A 195 10.03 -8.57 15.46
C ALA A 195 9.35 -8.60 16.85
N TRP A 196 8.83 -7.46 17.30
CA TRP A 196 8.03 -7.38 18.52
C TRP A 196 6.75 -8.20 18.40
N LEU A 197 5.97 -8.03 17.31
CA LEU A 197 4.75 -8.79 17.07
C LEU A 197 4.99 -10.31 17.12
N LEU A 198 6.03 -10.78 16.42
CA LEU A 198 6.42 -12.19 16.41
C LEU A 198 6.82 -12.71 17.79
N LYS A 199 7.46 -11.87 18.61
CA LYS A 199 7.85 -12.23 19.98
C LYS A 199 6.62 -12.42 20.86
N GLU A 200 5.68 -11.47 20.83
CA GLU A 200 4.46 -11.53 21.63
C GLU A 200 3.63 -12.78 21.31
N ILE A 201 3.52 -13.14 20.03
CA ILE A 201 2.78 -14.33 19.61
C ILE A 201 3.48 -15.65 19.99
N ARG A 202 4.82 -15.66 20.07
CA ARG A 202 5.62 -16.85 20.43
C ARG A 202 5.72 -17.11 21.95
N GLN A 203 5.69 -16.07 22.79
CA GLN A 203 5.90 -16.23 24.24
C GLN A 203 4.82 -17.12 24.89
N THR A 204 3.60 -17.13 24.35
CA THR A 204 2.48 -17.97 24.83
C THR A 204 2.70 -19.47 24.61
N SER A 205 3.48 -19.88 23.59
CA SER A 205 3.74 -21.30 23.30
C SER A 205 4.55 -21.99 24.40
N ARG A 206 5.54 -21.29 24.98
CA ARG A 206 6.39 -21.84 26.04
C ARG A 206 5.70 -21.95 27.40
N GLU A 207 4.72 -21.09 27.67
CA GLU A 207 3.97 -21.12 28.94
C GLU A 207 2.89 -22.20 28.97
N ARG A 208 2.35 -22.61 27.82
CA ARG A 208 1.39 -23.73 27.72
C ARG A 208 2.04 -25.11 27.68
N GLU A 209 3.27 -25.25 27.20
CA GLU A 209 4.01 -26.53 27.23
C GLU A 209 4.63 -26.85 28.61
N SER A 210 4.65 -25.89 29.53
CA SER A 210 5.20 -26.03 30.89
C SER A 210 4.12 -26.22 31.98
N ARG A 211 2.86 -26.47 31.60
CA ARG A 211 1.73 -26.80 32.48
C ARG A 211 1.16 -28.15 32.11
#